data_AF-A0A9E1HY57-F1
#
_entry.id   AF-A0A9E1HY57-F1
#
_cell.length_a   1.000
_cell.length_b   1.000
_cell.length_c   1.000
_cell.angle_alpha   90.00
_cell.angle_beta   90.00
_cell.angle_gamma   90.00
#
_symmetry.space_group_name_H-M   'P 1'
#
loop_
_entity.id
_entity.type
_entity.pdbx_description
1 polymer ?
#
loop_
_entity_poly.entity_id
_entity_poly.type
_entity_poly.pdbx_seq_one_letter_code
_entity_poly.pdbx_strand_id
1 'polypeptide(L)'
;MQRKYEICLRLSQAERERLETNARVCGLSKTEYLRRLIAGAEIRARPSSEIKALRTEIHQIGNNINQIARSVNAGIEKPADAKRGLLLLDKVYELMYQLANR
;
A
#
# COMPACT_ATOMS: atom_id res chain seq x y z
N MET A 1 -20.88 14.11 10.83
CA MET A 1 -21.05 14.33 12.29
C MET A 1 -20.27 15.58 12.70
N GLN A 2 -20.94 16.51 13.38
CA GLN A 2 -20.31 17.75 13.85
C GLN A 2 -19.57 17.47 15.17
N ARG A 3 -18.28 17.82 15.25
CA ARG A 3 -17.46 17.62 16.44
C ARG A 3 -17.63 18.83 17.36
N LYS A 4 -18.37 18.68 18.46
CA LYS A 4 -18.77 19.79 19.36
C LYS A 4 -17.92 19.93 20.63
N TYR A 5 -17.14 18.89 20.98
CA TYR A 5 -16.37 18.85 22.22
C TYR A 5 -14.88 18.95 21.94
N GLU A 6 -14.18 19.74 22.76
CA GLU A 6 -12.73 19.92 22.73
C GLU A 6 -12.09 19.31 23.98
N ILE A 7 -10.88 18.78 23.82
CA ILE A 7 -10.06 18.24 24.90
C ILE A 7 -8.73 18.98 24.90
N CYS A 8 -8.30 19.44 26.07
CA CYS A 8 -6.97 19.99 26.30
C CYS A 8 -6.13 18.96 27.06
N LEU A 9 -5.05 18.48 26.43
CA LEU A 9 -4.14 17.47 26.98
C LEU A 9 -2.83 18.13 27.37
N ARG A 10 -2.46 18.03 28.65
CA ARG A 10 -1.12 18.36 29.13
C ARG A 10 -0.28 17.09 29.10
N LEU A 11 0.85 17.16 28.39
CA LEU A 11 1.75 16.04 28.19
C LEU A 11 3.15 16.42 28.67
N SER A 12 3.89 15.45 29.21
CA SER A 12 5.33 15.55 29.33
C SER A 12 5.99 15.60 27.95
N GLN A 13 7.26 16.01 27.91
CA GLN A 13 8.03 16.04 26.66
C GLN A 13 8.08 14.65 25.99
N ALA A 14 8.34 13.60 26.76
CA ALA A 14 8.43 12.24 26.24
C ALA A 14 7.10 11.73 25.65
N GLU A 15 5.96 12.06 26.28
CA GLU A 15 4.64 11.69 25.77
C GLU A 15 4.30 12.43 24.48
N ARG A 16 4.65 13.73 24.41
CA ARG A 16 4.48 14.53 23.20
C ARG A 16 5.30 13.95 22.05
N GLU A 17 6.56 13.63 22.27
CA GLU A 17 7.45 13.06 21.24
C GLU A 17 6.94 11.71 20.72
N ARG A 18 6.44 10.85 21.61
CA ARG A 18 5.81 9.58 21.22
C ARG A 18 4.55 9.80 20.39
N LEU A 19 3.68 10.73 20.81
CA LEU A 19 2.47 11.07 20.06
C LEU A 19 2.81 11.60 18.66
N GLU A 20 3.79 12.48 18.55
CA GLU A 20 4.23 13.06 17.27
C GLU A 20 4.84 12.01 16.36
N THR A 21 5.69 11.13 16.91
CA THR A 21 6.31 10.03 16.17
C THR A 21 5.26 9.06 15.65
N ASN A 22 4.38 8.57 16.52
CA ASN A 22 3.38 7.57 16.15
C ASN A 22 2.38 8.12 15.12
N ALA A 23 1.92 9.36 15.32
CA ALA A 23 1.05 10.02 14.34
C ALA A 23 1.75 10.15 12.98
N ARG A 24 3.04 10.53 12.96
CA ARG A 24 3.85 10.65 11.74
C ARG A 24 4.03 9.32 11.03
N VAL A 25 4.37 8.25 11.76
CA VAL A 25 4.53 6.89 11.21
C VAL A 25 3.24 6.41 10.55
N CYS A 26 2.08 6.76 11.11
CA CYS A 26 0.78 6.41 10.54
C CYS A 26 0.31 7.38 9.44
N GLY A 27 1.06 8.45 9.17
CA GLY A 27 0.69 9.49 8.21
C GLY A 27 -0.55 10.30 8.63
N LEU A 28 -0.80 10.43 9.94
CA LEU A 28 -1.95 11.11 10.53
C LEU A 28 -1.52 12.40 11.25
N SER A 29 -2.46 13.33 11.42
CA SER A 29 -2.28 14.41 12.39
C SER A 29 -2.41 13.87 13.81
N LYS A 30 -1.82 14.56 14.79
CA LYS A 30 -1.95 14.21 16.22
C LYS A 30 -3.41 13.99 16.62
N THR A 31 -4.29 14.90 16.20
CA THR A 31 -5.72 14.86 16.53
C THR A 31 -6.43 13.69 15.86
N GLU A 32 -6.09 13.37 14.60
CA GLU A 32 -6.69 12.23 13.91
C GLU A 32 -6.21 10.90 14.50
N TYR A 33 -4.92 10.81 14.83
CA TYR A 33 -4.35 9.66 15.53
C TYR A 33 -5.06 9.40 16.87
N LEU A 34 -5.23 10.43 17.70
CA LEU A 34 -5.97 10.31 18.97
C LEU A 34 -7.44 9.93 18.77
N ARG A 35 -8.12 10.50 17.77
CA ARG A 35 -9.52 10.14 17.47
C ARG A 35 -9.66 8.67 17.08
N ARG A 36 -8.74 8.15 16.27
CA ARG A 36 -8.75 6.73 15.90
C ARG A 36 -8.50 5.83 17.10
N LEU A 37 -7.58 6.20 17.99
CA LEU A 37 -7.37 5.48 19.25
C LEU A 37 -8.65 5.45 20.10
N ILE A 38 -9.32 6.60 20.27
CA ILE A 38 -10.57 6.70 21.05
C ILE A 38 -11.68 5.84 20.41
N ALA A 39 -11.75 5.82 19.07
CA ALA A 39 -12.73 5.03 18.33
C ALA A 39 -12.42 3.52 18.32
N GLY A 40 -11.29 3.07 18.88
CA GLY A 40 -10.83 1.69 18.76
C GLY A 40 -10.52 1.28 17.32
N ALA A 41 -10.31 2.25 16.42
CA ALA A 41 -10.04 1.99 15.02
C ALA A 41 -8.61 1.45 14.85
N GLU A 42 -8.44 0.51 13.93
CA GLU A 42 -7.12 -0.04 13.64
C GLU A 42 -6.19 1.06 13.09
N ILE A 43 -5.07 1.30 13.77
CA ILE A 43 -4.06 2.27 13.35
C ILE A 43 -2.89 1.53 12.74
N ARG A 44 -2.82 1.58 11.40
CA ARG A 44 -1.71 0.97 10.65
C ARG A 44 -0.67 2.03 10.32
N ALA A 45 0.60 1.64 10.41
CA ALA A 45 1.69 2.42 9.87
C ALA A 45 1.49 2.65 8.37
N ARG A 46 1.95 3.80 7.88
CA ARG A 46 1.96 4.05 6.43
C ARG A 46 2.85 2.99 5.77
N PRO A 47 2.43 2.41 4.62
CA PRO A 47 3.30 1.55 3.85
C PRO A 47 4.63 2.28 3.55
N SER A 48 5.75 1.58 3.69
CA SER A 48 7.06 2.17 3.39
C SER A 48 7.10 2.66 1.94
N SER A 49 8.00 3.61 1.66
CA SER A 49 8.26 4.07 0.29
C SER A 49 8.61 2.91 -0.64
N GLU A 50 9.33 1.91 -0.12
CA GLU A 50 9.67 0.67 -0.83
C GLU A 50 8.43 -0.12 -1.22
N ILE A 51 7.48 -0.34 -0.29
CA ILE A 51 6.20 -1.03 -0.60
C ILE A 51 5.41 -0.24 -1.64
N LYS A 52 5.44 1.10 -1.59
CA LYS A 52 4.76 1.95 -2.59
C LYS A 52 5.42 1.87 -3.96
N ALA A 53 6.76 1.84 -4.02
CA ALA A 53 7.52 1.66 -5.25
C ALA A 53 7.22 0.29 -5.86
N LEU A 54 7.30 -0.76 -5.05
CA LEU A 54 6.98 -2.13 -5.45
C LEU A 54 5.56 -2.24 -6.02
N ARG A 55 4.56 -1.63 -5.35
CA ARG A 55 3.18 -1.58 -5.88
C ARG A 55 3.10 -0.91 -7.25
N THR A 56 3.90 0.12 -7.48
CA THR A 56 3.92 0.83 -8.77
C THR A 56 4.52 -0.04 -9.88
N GLU A 57 5.62 -0.73 -9.58
CA GLU A 57 6.26 -1.67 -10.52
C GLU A 57 5.32 -2.82 -10.88
N ILE A 58 4.65 -3.43 -9.89
CA ILE A 58 3.63 -4.47 -10.12
C ILE A 58 2.50 -3.94 -11.01
N HIS A 59 2.06 -2.70 -10.79
CA HIS A 59 1.02 -2.09 -11.62
C HIS A 59 1.47 -1.91 -13.07
N GLN A 60 2.72 -1.51 -13.30
CA GLN A 60 3.29 -1.40 -14.65
C GLN A 60 3.40 -2.76 -15.34
N ILE A 61 3.82 -3.81 -14.62
CA ILE A 61 3.81 -5.18 -15.13
C ILE A 61 2.39 -5.56 -15.57
N GLY A 62 1.39 -5.33 -14.71
CA GLY A 62 -0.03 -5.56 -15.01
C GLY A 62 -0.51 -4.84 -16.29
N ASN A 63 -0.10 -3.60 -16.48
CA ASN A 63 -0.44 -2.83 -17.67
C ASN A 63 0.17 -3.42 -18.95
N ASN A 64 1.44 -3.84 -18.90
CA ASN A 64 2.11 -4.47 -20.04
C ASN A 64 1.44 -5.79 -20.43
N ILE A 65 1.04 -6.60 -19.44
CA ILE A 65 0.28 -7.84 -19.69
C ILE A 65 -1.03 -7.55 -20.39
N ASN A 66 -1.77 -6.55 -19.91
CA ASN A 66 -3.06 -6.19 -20.49
C ASN A 66 -2.91 -5.63 -21.93
N GLN A 67 -1.74 -5.09 -22.28
CA GLN A 67 -1.43 -4.70 -23.66
C GLN A 67 -1.14 -5.93 -24.53
N ILE A 68 -0.33 -6.89 -24.06
CA ILE A 68 -0.05 -8.14 -24.77
C ILE A 68 -1.36 -8.91 -25.04
N ALA A 69 -2.20 -9.07 -24.01
CA ALA A 69 -3.50 -9.74 -24.17
C ALA A 69 -4.38 -9.06 -25.22
N ARG A 70 -4.42 -7.72 -25.25
CA ARG A 70 -5.15 -6.95 -26.27
C ARG A 70 -4.54 -7.12 -27.66
N SER A 71 -3.22 -7.11 -27.79
CA SER A 71 -2.50 -7.32 -29.05
C SER A 71 -2.81 -8.70 -29.65
N VAL A 72 -2.80 -9.73 -28.81
CA VAL A 72 -3.12 -11.12 -29.19
C VAL A 72 -4.60 -11.26 -29.56
N ASN A 73 -5.51 -10.70 -28.76
CA ASN A 73 -6.94 -10.71 -29.07
C ASN A 73 -7.28 -9.95 -30.35
N ALA A 74 -6.50 -8.93 -30.71
CA ALA A 74 -6.62 -8.19 -31.97
C ALA A 74 -5.98 -8.93 -33.16
N GLY A 75 -5.37 -10.10 -32.95
CA GLY A 75 -4.70 -10.89 -33.98
C GLY A 75 -3.37 -10.30 -34.47
N ILE A 76 -2.79 -9.34 -33.74
CA ILE A 76 -1.55 -8.64 -34.10
C ILE A 76 -0.33 -9.49 -33.70
N GLU A 77 -0.36 -10.11 -32.52
CA GLU A 77 0.68 -11.00 -32.01
C GLU A 77 0.26 -12.48 -32.03
N LYS A 78 1.23 -13.38 -32.25
CA LYS A 78 0.97 -14.82 -32.28
C LYS A 78 0.74 -15.34 -30.85
N PRO A 79 -0.23 -16.25 -30.63
CA PRO A 79 -0.55 -16.78 -29.29
C PRO A 79 0.61 -17.53 -28.60
N ALA A 80 1.64 -17.93 -29.36
CA ALA A 80 2.86 -18.51 -28.80
C ALA A 80 3.70 -17.51 -27.98
N ASP A 81 3.71 -16.23 -28.37
CA ASP A 81 4.47 -15.18 -27.66
C ASP A 81 3.73 -14.75 -26.37
N ALA A 82 2.40 -14.75 -26.40
CA ALA A 82 1.53 -14.53 -25.24
C ALA A 82 1.78 -15.54 -24.11
N LYS A 83 2.02 -16.81 -24.48
CA LYS A 83 2.25 -17.93 -23.55
C LYS A 83 3.52 -17.74 -22.72
N ARG A 84 4.54 -17.09 -23.30
CA ARG A 84 5.79 -16.75 -22.62
C ARG A 84 5.59 -15.63 -21.60
N GLY A 85 4.74 -14.65 -21.93
CA GLY A 85 4.31 -13.59 -21.01
C GLY A 85 3.59 -14.13 -19.78
N LEU A 86 2.67 -15.10 -19.96
CA LEU A 86 1.97 -15.78 -18.86
C LEU A 86 2.92 -16.56 -17.93
N LEU A 87 3.92 -17.24 -18.50
CA LEU A 87 4.93 -17.98 -17.73
C LEU A 87 5.82 -17.08 -16.85
N LEU A 88 6.21 -15.91 -17.36
CA LEU A 88 6.99 -14.93 -16.58
C LEU A 88 6.15 -14.34 -15.44
N LEU A 89 4.84 -14.23 -15.66
CA LEU A 89 3.84 -13.75 -14.69
C LEU A 89 3.71 -14.67 -13.47
N ASP A 90 3.56 -15.98 -13.71
CA ASP A 90 3.50 -16.97 -12.62
C ASP A 90 4.77 -16.90 -11.75
N LYS A 91 5.91 -16.67 -12.38
CA LYS A 91 7.20 -16.54 -11.68
C LYS A 91 7.29 -15.28 -10.82
N VAL A 92 6.70 -14.16 -11.26
CA VAL A 92 6.59 -12.94 -10.46
C VAL A 92 5.66 -13.16 -9.26
N TYR A 93 4.53 -13.86 -9.45
CA TYR A 93 3.62 -14.20 -8.37
C TYR A 93 4.25 -15.11 -7.30
N GLU A 94 4.99 -16.14 -7.71
CA GLU A 94 5.74 -16.99 -6.76
C GLU A 94 6.73 -16.19 -5.93
N LEU A 95 7.52 -15.32 -6.56
CA LEU A 95 8.49 -14.48 -5.85
C LEU A 95 7.83 -13.52 -4.86
N MET A 96 6.69 -12.93 -5.24
CA MET A 96 5.90 -12.10 -4.34
C MET A 96 5.37 -12.89 -3.14
N TYR A 97 4.86 -14.10 -3.36
CA TYR A 97 4.35 -14.96 -2.29
C TYR A 97 5.45 -15.37 -1.31
N GLN A 98 6.67 -15.65 -1.82
CA GLN A 98 7.83 -15.96 -0.97
C GLN A 98 8.28 -14.76 -0.12
N LEU A 99 8.20 -13.54 -0.66
CA LEU A 99 8.53 -12.33 0.10
C LEU A 99 7.48 -12.01 1.17
N ALA A 100 6.20 -12.26 0.90
CA ALA A 100 5.13 -11.97 1.84
C ALA A 100 5.04 -12.95 3.03
N ASN A 101 5.58 -14.16 2.87
CA ASN A 101 5.58 -15.21 3.91
C ASN A 101 6.96 -15.40 4.58
N ARG A 102 7.82 -14.39 4.52
CA ARG A 102 9.07 -14.31 5.29
C ARG A 102 8.91 -13.51 6.57
#